data_AF-A0A504Z0J7-F1
#
_entry.id   AF-A0A504Z0J7-F1
#
_cell.length_a   1.000
_cell.length_b   1.000
_cell.length_c   1.000
_cell.angle_alpha   90.00
_cell.angle_beta   90.00
_cell.angle_gamma   90.00
#
_symmetry.space_group_name_H-M   'P 1'
#
loop_
_entity.id
_entity.type
_entity.pdbx_description
1 polymer ?
#
loop_
_entity_poly.entity_id
_entity_poly.type
_entity_poly.pdbx_seq_one_letter_code
_entity_poly.pdbx_strand_id
1 'polypeptide(L)'
;MGNSGGPLVNLYGEVIGVNSMIAGIGVGFAIPVEQVRKFSELAMQAARRAGKQPHGTPEVTVDPYILTESGSPPHGAPQRRYLGLVMRTLTPELAFELASRGGPQFLEVTEGVLIHAILRNSPAQRAGLKAGDVIIAIDGLPITNAQQVYAAAENRDELSITIIRRGQRLTISGIRTEKA
;
A
#
# COMPACT_ATOMS: atom_id res chain seq x y z
N MET A 1 -19.57 3.80 -13.98
CA MET A 1 -20.18 3.28 -12.75
C MET A 1 -19.38 2.07 -12.30
N GLY A 2 -18.95 2.05 -11.04
CA GLY A 2 -18.10 0.98 -10.49
C GLY A 2 -18.94 -0.13 -9.87
N ASN A 3 -18.54 -1.37 -10.10
CA ASN A 3 -19.08 -2.56 -9.43
C ASN A 3 -18.21 -3.00 -8.24
N SER A 4 -17.09 -2.31 -7.98
CA SER A 4 -16.21 -2.51 -6.84
C SER A 4 -16.97 -2.38 -5.52
N GLY A 5 -16.76 -3.32 -4.60
CA GLY A 5 -17.49 -3.47 -3.34
C GLY A 5 -18.79 -4.27 -3.46
N GLY A 6 -19.34 -4.44 -4.67
CA GLY A 6 -20.53 -5.26 -4.92
C GLY A 6 -20.24 -6.77 -4.94
N PRO A 7 -21.26 -7.62 -4.79
CA PRO A 7 -21.11 -9.07 -4.83
C PRO A 7 -20.74 -9.55 -6.24
N LEU A 8 -19.85 -10.52 -6.29
CA LEU A 8 -19.65 -11.39 -7.45
C LEU A 8 -20.51 -12.63 -7.25
N VAL A 9 -21.47 -12.85 -8.14
CA VAL A 9 -22.44 -13.94 -8.05
C VAL A 9 -22.25 -14.98 -9.16
N ASN A 10 -22.56 -16.24 -8.86
CA ASN A 10 -22.67 -17.28 -9.88
C ASN A 10 -24.08 -17.27 -10.53
N LEU A 11 -24.30 -18.18 -11.49
CA LEU A 11 -25.57 -18.28 -12.21
C LEU A 11 -26.76 -18.71 -11.34
N TYR A 12 -26.50 -19.26 -10.16
CA TYR A 12 -27.51 -19.67 -9.19
C TYR A 12 -27.86 -18.54 -8.19
N GLY A 13 -27.24 -17.36 -8.33
CA GLY A 13 -27.45 -16.22 -7.43
C GLY A 13 -26.66 -16.31 -6.13
N GLU A 14 -25.71 -17.24 -6.02
CA GLU A 14 -24.87 -17.39 -4.83
C GLU A 14 -23.69 -16.42 -4.90
N VAL A 15 -23.35 -15.78 -3.79
CA VAL A 15 -22.19 -14.89 -3.69
C VAL A 15 -20.92 -15.75 -3.62
N ILE A 16 -20.06 -15.61 -4.61
CA ILE A 16 -18.76 -16.30 -4.69
C ILE A 16 -17.57 -15.37 -4.40
N GLY A 17 -17.80 -14.05 -4.36
CA GLY A 17 -16.79 -13.08 -3.94
C GLY A 17 -17.30 -11.64 -3.86
N VAL A 18 -16.39 -10.70 -3.63
CA VAL A 18 -16.64 -9.24 -3.63
C VAL A 18 -15.74 -8.60 -4.68
N ASN A 19 -16.34 -7.92 -5.66
CA ASN A 19 -15.59 -7.25 -6.72
C ASN A 19 -14.64 -6.21 -6.12
N SER A 20 -13.39 -6.18 -6.57
CA SER A 20 -12.38 -5.26 -6.04
C SER A 20 -11.87 -4.33 -7.13
N MET A 21 -11.17 -4.87 -8.14
CA MET A 21 -10.50 -4.06 -9.15
C MET A 21 -10.59 -4.67 -10.54
N ILE A 22 -10.48 -3.82 -11.55
CA ILE A 22 -10.29 -4.20 -12.95
C ILE A 22 -8.81 -4.02 -13.27
N ALA A 23 -8.15 -5.07 -13.72
CA ALA A 23 -6.71 -5.06 -14.01
C ALA A 23 -6.39 -4.92 -15.50
N GLY A 24 -7.42 -4.84 -16.35
CA GLY A 24 -7.29 -4.70 -17.79
C GLY A 24 -8.60 -5.01 -18.49
N ILE A 25 -8.58 -5.00 -19.83
CA ILE A 25 -9.76 -5.35 -20.63
C ILE A 25 -10.09 -6.83 -20.40
N GLY A 26 -11.29 -7.10 -19.89
CA GLY A 26 -11.79 -8.47 -19.68
C GLY A 26 -11.27 -9.17 -18.42
N VAL A 27 -10.46 -8.51 -17.58
CA VAL A 27 -9.91 -9.11 -16.36
C VAL A 27 -10.30 -8.30 -15.13
N GLY A 28 -11.14 -8.89 -14.30
CA GLY A 28 -11.54 -8.38 -12.98
C GLY A 28 -11.06 -9.30 -11.86
N PHE A 29 -10.75 -8.71 -10.71
CA PHE A 29 -10.40 -9.42 -9.49
C PHE A 29 -11.49 -9.24 -8.43
N ALA A 30 -11.72 -10.31 -7.67
CA ALA A 30 -12.65 -10.32 -6.54
C ALA A 30 -12.00 -10.99 -5.33
N ILE A 31 -12.39 -10.55 -4.13
CA ILE A 31 -12.05 -11.19 -2.87
C ILE A 31 -12.94 -12.45 -2.74
N PRO A 32 -12.38 -13.66 -2.61
CA PRO A 32 -13.17 -14.88 -2.47
C PRO A 32 -14.11 -14.85 -1.26
N VAL A 33 -15.33 -15.37 -1.41
CA VAL A 33 -16.35 -15.37 -0.34
C VAL A 33 -15.87 -16.09 0.93
N GLU A 34 -15.01 -17.10 0.79
CA GLU A 34 -14.46 -17.83 1.94
C GLU A 34 -13.54 -16.95 2.81
N GLN A 35 -12.80 -16.01 2.20
CA GLN A 35 -12.03 -15.02 2.97
C GLN A 35 -12.93 -14.03 3.68
N VAL A 36 -14.00 -13.59 3.01
CA VAL A 36 -15.01 -12.69 3.60
C VAL A 36 -15.71 -13.37 4.79
N ARG A 37 -16.01 -14.66 4.69
CA ARG A 37 -16.62 -15.45 5.76
C ARG A 37 -15.71 -15.56 6.98
N LYS A 38 -14.45 -15.96 6.79
CA LYS A 38 -13.44 -16.01 7.85
C LYS A 38 -13.27 -14.66 8.54
N PHE A 39 -13.22 -13.60 7.73
CA PHE A 39 -13.13 -12.24 8.23
C PHE A 39 -14.34 -11.87 9.10
N SER A 40 -15.56 -12.16 8.64
CA SER A 40 -16.80 -11.91 9.37
C SER A 40 -16.85 -12.67 10.70
N GLU A 41 -16.46 -13.94 10.70
CA GLU A 41 -16.37 -14.77 11.90
C GLU A 41 -15.41 -14.17 12.93
N LEU A 42 -14.20 -13.77 12.50
CA LEU A 42 -13.21 -13.13 13.38
C LEU A 42 -13.72 -11.79 13.93
N ALA A 43 -14.35 -10.97 13.09
CA ALA A 43 -14.91 -9.68 13.49
C ALA A 43 -16.03 -9.86 14.54
N MET A 44 -16.92 -10.84 14.35
CA MET A 44 -17.97 -11.16 15.31
C MET A 44 -17.41 -11.69 16.63
N GLN A 45 -16.37 -12.53 16.59
CA GLN A 45 -15.70 -13.02 17.81
C GLN A 45 -15.03 -11.89 18.59
N ALA A 46 -14.37 -10.96 17.90
CA ALA A 46 -13.77 -9.78 18.49
C ALA A 46 -14.83 -8.87 19.14
N ALA A 47 -15.95 -8.62 18.45
CA ALA A 47 -17.06 -7.82 18.96
C ALA A 47 -17.69 -8.44 20.25
N ARG A 48 -17.84 -9.77 20.28
CA ARG A 48 -18.34 -10.49 21.46
C ARG A 48 -17.40 -10.37 22.66
N ARG A 49 -16.08 -10.42 22.45
CA ARG A 49 -15.08 -10.22 23.51
C ARG A 49 -15.05 -8.77 24.03
N ALA A 50 -15.40 -7.80 23.20
CA ALA A 50 -15.37 -6.38 23.54
C ALA A 50 -16.64 -5.86 24.25
N GLY A 51 -17.63 -6.72 24.55
CA GLY A 51 -18.83 -6.32 25.31
C GLY A 51 -19.75 -5.30 24.63
N LYS A 52 -19.57 -5.02 23.33
CA LYS A 52 -20.41 -4.08 22.55
C LYS A 52 -21.43 -4.86 21.72
N GLN A 53 -22.73 -4.61 21.95
CA GLN A 53 -23.80 -5.00 21.04
C GLN A 53 -23.53 -4.39 19.65
N PRO A 54 -23.66 -5.16 18.54
CA PRO A 54 -23.37 -4.64 17.22
C PRO A 54 -24.59 -3.86 16.72
N HIS A 55 -24.60 -2.56 17.00
CA HIS A 55 -25.43 -1.58 16.27
C HIS A 55 -24.58 -0.46 15.65
N GLY A 56 -23.41 -0.86 15.18
CA GLY A 56 -22.50 -0.07 14.36
C GLY A 56 -21.56 -1.02 13.66
N THR A 57 -21.14 -0.69 12.44
CA THR A 57 -20.13 -1.41 11.67
C THR A 57 -19.05 -1.95 12.62
N PRO A 58 -18.80 -3.27 12.67
CA PRO A 58 -17.67 -3.78 13.45
C PRO A 58 -16.44 -3.02 13.00
N GLU A 59 -15.73 -2.46 13.96
CA GLU A 59 -14.41 -1.86 13.76
C GLU A 59 -13.48 -3.01 13.35
N VAL A 60 -13.59 -3.38 12.08
CA VAL A 60 -12.48 -3.92 11.32
C VAL A 60 -11.36 -2.96 11.62
N THR A 61 -10.22 -3.45 12.10
CA THR A 61 -8.99 -2.66 12.10
C THR A 61 -8.58 -2.48 10.63
N VAL A 62 -9.38 -1.72 9.88
CA VAL A 62 -8.93 -1.02 8.69
C VAL A 62 -7.77 -0.17 9.16
N ASP A 63 -6.67 -0.20 8.41
CA ASP A 63 -5.59 0.75 8.65
C ASP A 63 -6.25 2.14 8.79
N PRO A 64 -6.15 2.79 9.96
CA PRO A 64 -6.86 4.04 10.20
C PRO A 64 -6.41 5.13 9.23
N TYR A 65 -5.39 4.90 8.41
CA TYR A 65 -4.95 5.77 7.33
C TYR A 65 -5.46 5.39 5.93
N ILE A 66 -6.43 4.47 5.80
CA ILE A 66 -7.23 4.43 4.56
C ILE A 66 -7.91 5.79 4.44
N LEU A 67 -7.32 6.62 3.58
CA LEU A 67 -7.80 7.96 3.32
C LEU A 67 -9.26 7.86 2.87
N THR A 68 -10.13 8.62 3.52
CA THR A 68 -11.48 8.87 3.02
C THR A 68 -11.39 9.48 1.62
N GLU A 69 -12.50 9.57 0.89
CA GLU A 69 -12.54 10.29 -0.38
C GLU A 69 -12.04 11.75 -0.26
N SER A 70 -11.99 12.32 0.95
CA SER A 70 -11.44 13.66 1.23
C SER A 70 -9.93 13.69 1.52
N GLY A 71 -9.24 12.55 1.57
CA GLY A 71 -7.80 12.52 1.80
C GLY A 71 -7.36 12.75 3.26
N SER A 72 -8.27 12.62 4.25
CA SER A 72 -7.98 12.93 5.66
C SER A 72 -8.14 11.69 6.55
N PRO A 73 -7.26 11.50 7.57
CA PRO A 73 -7.45 10.44 8.56
C PRO A 73 -8.71 10.66 9.41
N PRO A 74 -9.32 9.58 9.96
CA PRO A 74 -10.40 9.66 10.92
C PRO A 74 -9.95 10.35 12.22
N HIS A 75 -10.89 11.05 12.85
CA HIS A 75 -10.65 11.79 14.10
C HIS A 75 -10.17 10.85 15.21
N GLY A 76 -8.99 11.11 15.78
CA GLY A 76 -8.40 10.31 16.87
C GLY A 76 -7.41 9.22 16.43
N ALA A 77 -7.08 9.11 15.13
CA ALA A 77 -6.00 8.23 14.69
C ALA A 77 -4.65 8.66 15.34
N PRO A 78 -3.83 7.70 15.83
CA PRO A 78 -2.53 8.03 16.43
C PRO A 78 -1.65 8.70 15.37
N GLN A 79 -1.07 9.87 15.66
CA GLN A 79 -0.23 10.63 14.72
C GLN A 79 0.89 9.73 14.16
N ARG A 80 0.76 9.33 12.90
CA ARG A 80 1.81 8.60 12.17
C ARG A 80 2.56 9.56 11.30
N ARG A 81 3.86 9.32 11.23
CA ARG A 81 4.74 10.03 10.33
C ARG A 81 4.64 9.41 8.94
N TYR A 82 4.52 10.25 7.91
CA TYR A 82 4.33 9.82 6.52
C TYR A 82 5.33 10.51 5.58
N LEU A 83 5.58 9.86 4.44
CA LEU A 83 6.42 10.37 3.35
C LEU A 83 5.61 10.82 2.12
N GLY A 84 4.40 10.29 1.94
CA GLY A 84 3.54 10.56 0.79
C GLY A 84 3.91 9.74 -0.45
N LEU A 85 4.23 8.47 -0.25
CA LEU A 85 4.57 7.52 -1.31
C LEU A 85 3.42 6.53 -1.55
N VAL A 86 3.14 6.24 -2.81
CA VAL A 86 2.38 5.06 -3.23
C VAL A 86 3.39 4.02 -3.69
N MET A 87 3.42 2.88 -3.01
CA MET A 87 4.53 1.91 -3.12
C MET A 87 4.06 0.54 -3.60
N ARG A 88 4.97 -0.19 -4.25
CA ARG A 88 4.85 -1.63 -4.48
C ARG A 88 6.15 -2.33 -4.15
N THR A 89 6.09 -3.35 -3.29
CA THR A 89 7.22 -4.25 -3.07
C THR A 89 7.56 -4.96 -4.38
N LEU A 90 8.83 -4.98 -4.76
CA LEU A 90 9.30 -5.75 -5.90
C LEU A 90 9.32 -7.23 -5.55
N THR A 91 8.36 -7.97 -6.09
CA THR A 91 8.45 -9.43 -6.16
C THR A 91 9.27 -9.82 -7.40
N PRO A 92 9.86 -11.03 -7.45
CA PRO A 92 10.58 -11.51 -8.64
C PRO A 92 9.75 -11.39 -9.93
N GLU A 93 8.44 -11.65 -9.84
CA GLU A 93 7.51 -11.55 -10.97
C GLU A 93 7.32 -10.11 -11.42
N LEU A 94 7.19 -9.16 -10.48
CA LEU A 94 7.06 -7.75 -10.80
C LEU A 94 8.37 -7.18 -11.35
N ALA A 95 9.53 -7.57 -10.81
CA ALA A 95 10.83 -7.20 -11.34
C ALA A 95 10.99 -7.70 -12.79
N PHE A 96 10.59 -8.94 -13.06
CA PHE A 96 10.57 -9.51 -14.41
C PHE A 96 9.62 -8.75 -15.34
N GLU A 97 8.41 -8.40 -14.89
CA GLU A 97 7.44 -7.62 -15.66
C GLU A 97 8.01 -6.23 -16.02
N LEU A 98 8.63 -5.56 -15.04
CA LEU A 98 9.24 -4.24 -15.23
C LEU A 98 10.46 -4.29 -16.14
N ALA A 99 11.31 -5.32 -16.04
CA ALA A 99 12.41 -5.53 -16.96
C ALA A 99 11.92 -5.79 -18.39
N SER A 100 10.83 -6.55 -18.54
CA SER A 100 10.26 -6.90 -19.84
C SER A 100 9.58 -5.72 -20.55
N ARG A 101 9.00 -4.78 -19.80
CA ARG A 101 8.23 -3.63 -20.35
C ARG A 101 8.97 -2.30 -20.30
N GLY A 102 9.77 -2.08 -19.26
CA GLY A 102 10.38 -0.81 -18.92
C GLY A 102 11.78 -0.62 -19.49
N GLY A 103 12.42 -1.67 -19.99
CA GLY A 103 13.75 -1.63 -20.59
C GLY A 103 14.88 -2.02 -19.63
N PRO A 104 16.14 -1.99 -20.11
CA PRO A 104 17.29 -2.58 -19.41
C PRO A 104 17.58 -2.00 -18.03
N GLN A 105 17.10 -0.79 -17.74
CA GLN A 105 17.37 -0.12 -16.47
C GLN A 105 16.75 -0.79 -15.24
N PHE A 106 15.86 -1.78 -15.43
CA PHE A 106 15.28 -2.58 -14.36
C PHE A 106 15.93 -3.97 -14.21
N LEU A 107 16.89 -4.34 -15.07
CA LEU A 107 17.55 -5.66 -15.04
C LEU A 107 18.44 -5.88 -13.82
N GLU A 108 18.92 -4.81 -13.17
CA GLU A 108 19.82 -4.92 -12.01
C GLU A 108 19.10 -4.94 -10.65
N VAL A 109 17.77 -4.75 -10.60
CA VAL A 109 17.06 -4.61 -9.33
C VAL A 109 16.14 -5.80 -9.07
N THR A 110 16.62 -6.75 -8.28
CA THR A 110 15.90 -7.98 -7.91
C THR A 110 15.03 -7.82 -6.67
N GLU A 111 15.29 -6.80 -5.84
CA GLU A 111 14.63 -6.57 -4.56
C GLU A 111 14.53 -5.07 -4.26
N GLY A 112 13.55 -4.70 -3.42
CA GLY A 112 13.31 -3.32 -3.01
C GLY A 112 11.86 -2.90 -3.17
N VAL A 113 11.62 -1.59 -3.21
CA VAL A 113 10.27 -1.01 -3.25
C VAL A 113 10.17 0.00 -4.37
N LEU A 114 9.32 -0.28 -5.36
CA LEU A 114 9.00 0.63 -6.45
C LEU A 114 8.12 1.77 -5.93
N ILE A 115 8.52 3.01 -6.23
CA ILE A 115 7.65 4.18 -6.09
C ILE A 115 6.71 4.23 -7.30
N HIS A 116 5.45 3.86 -7.09
CA HIS A 116 4.42 3.89 -8.13
C HIS A 116 3.92 5.31 -8.38
N ALA A 117 3.69 6.08 -7.31
CA ALA A 117 3.28 7.47 -7.38
C ALA A 117 3.71 8.24 -6.12
N ILE A 118 3.67 9.57 -6.19
CA ILE A 118 4.02 10.47 -5.09
C ILE A 118 2.87 11.46 -4.89
N LEU A 119 2.45 11.63 -3.64
CA LEU A 119 1.42 12.60 -3.27
C LEU A 119 1.97 14.02 -3.44
N ARG A 120 1.11 14.93 -3.93
CA ARG A 120 1.47 16.35 -4.05
C ARG A 120 1.68 16.98 -2.66
N ASN A 121 2.60 17.94 -2.59
CA ASN A 121 3.02 18.66 -1.41
C ASN A 121 3.58 17.77 -0.28
N SER A 122 3.94 16.53 -0.57
CA SER A 122 4.48 15.58 0.41
C SER A 122 5.98 15.74 0.66
N PRO A 123 6.50 15.20 1.79
CA PRO A 123 7.94 15.08 2.02
C PRO A 123 8.72 14.45 0.87
N ALA A 124 8.20 13.35 0.31
CA ALA A 124 8.83 12.66 -0.80
C ALA A 124 8.94 13.53 -2.05
N GLN A 125 7.90 14.31 -2.37
CA GLN A 125 7.93 15.21 -3.51
C GLN A 125 8.99 16.31 -3.32
N ARG A 126 9.03 16.94 -2.15
CA ARG A 126 10.00 18.00 -1.85
C ARG A 126 11.44 17.49 -1.82
N ALA A 127 11.63 16.24 -1.41
CA ALA A 127 12.91 15.55 -1.47
C ALA A 127 13.36 15.19 -2.90
N GLY A 128 12.48 15.35 -3.90
CA GLY A 128 12.81 15.07 -5.30
C GLY A 128 12.80 13.58 -5.66
N LEU A 129 12.13 12.74 -4.85
CA LEU A 129 11.77 11.39 -5.26
C LEU A 129 10.83 11.45 -6.47
N LYS A 130 10.84 10.40 -7.29
CA LYS A 130 10.04 10.31 -8.52
C LYS A 130 9.38 8.94 -8.65
N ALA A 131 8.24 8.92 -9.32
CA ALA A 131 7.65 7.66 -9.77
C ALA A 131 8.64 6.93 -10.69
N GLY A 132 8.77 5.61 -10.50
CA GLY A 132 9.75 4.77 -11.19
C GLY A 132 11.09 4.62 -10.45
N ASP A 133 11.33 5.37 -9.38
CA ASP A 133 12.46 5.08 -8.49
C ASP A 133 12.22 3.76 -7.76
N VAL A 134 13.29 3.01 -7.52
CA VAL A 134 13.26 1.85 -6.64
C VAL A 134 14.06 2.13 -5.38
N ILE A 135 13.40 2.11 -4.23
CA ILE A 135 14.05 2.23 -2.93
C ILE A 135 14.70 0.90 -2.58
N ILE A 136 15.99 0.95 -2.23
CA ILE A 136 16.80 -0.23 -1.90
C ILE A 136 17.38 -0.16 -0.49
N ALA A 137 17.48 1.03 0.12
CA ALA A 137 17.89 1.17 1.50
C ALA A 137 17.32 2.44 2.15
N ILE A 138 17.17 2.41 3.47
CA ILE A 138 16.82 3.57 4.30
C ILE A 138 17.85 3.66 5.42
N ASP A 139 18.48 4.83 5.59
CA ASP A 139 19.54 5.07 6.58
C ASP A 139 20.69 4.06 6.48
N GLY A 140 21.02 3.68 5.25
CA GLY A 140 22.04 2.68 4.94
C GLY A 140 21.61 1.23 5.18
N LEU A 141 20.44 0.99 5.78
CA LEU A 141 19.89 -0.35 6.00
C LEU A 141 19.15 -0.84 4.74
N PRO A 142 19.54 -1.97 4.16
CA PRO A 142 18.84 -2.55 3.01
C PRO A 142 17.37 -2.83 3.33
N ILE A 143 16.50 -2.61 2.35
CA ILE A 143 15.08 -2.95 2.45
C ILE A 143 14.67 -3.87 1.30
N THR A 144 13.68 -4.71 1.57
CA THR A 144 13.12 -5.65 0.59
C THR A 144 11.62 -5.49 0.41
N ASN A 145 10.93 -4.75 1.29
CA ASN A 145 9.49 -4.57 1.23
C ASN A 145 9.00 -3.21 1.76
N ALA A 146 7.76 -2.85 1.39
CA ALA A 146 7.13 -1.59 1.76
C ALA A 146 6.90 -1.45 3.28
N GLN A 147 6.72 -2.55 4.01
CA GLN A 147 6.53 -2.54 5.46
C GLN A 147 7.75 -1.96 6.18
N GLN A 148 8.95 -2.24 5.69
CA GLN A 148 10.18 -1.63 6.23
C GLN A 148 10.24 -0.12 5.96
N VAL A 149 9.69 0.35 4.83
CA VAL A 149 9.58 1.79 4.54
C VAL A 149 8.62 2.47 5.51
N TYR A 150 7.46 1.88 5.76
CA TYR A 150 6.49 2.41 6.73
C TYR A 150 7.09 2.47 8.15
N ALA A 151 7.71 1.37 8.60
CA ALA A 151 8.34 1.31 9.92
C ALA A 151 9.45 2.36 10.09
N ALA A 152 10.25 2.61 9.04
CA ALA A 152 11.28 3.65 9.10
C ALA A 152 10.68 5.06 9.16
N ALA A 153 9.62 5.33 8.38
CA ALA A 153 8.94 6.62 8.35
C ALA A 153 8.25 6.94 9.69
N GLU A 154 7.61 5.95 10.32
CA GLU A 154 6.89 6.15 11.58
C GLU A 154 7.83 6.53 12.74
N ASN A 155 9.03 5.96 12.78
CA ASN A 155 9.92 6.05 13.93
C ASN A 155 10.96 7.18 13.85
N ARG A 156 11.03 7.91 12.74
CA ARG A 156 12.08 8.92 12.53
C ARG A 156 11.54 10.23 11.98
N ASP A 157 12.10 11.32 12.49
CA ASP A 157 11.80 12.68 12.05
C ASP A 157 12.44 13.01 10.70
N GLU A 158 13.58 12.39 10.41
CA GLU A 158 14.37 12.62 9.21
C GLU A 158 15.00 11.29 8.76
N LEU A 159 15.02 11.08 7.44
CA LEU A 159 15.51 9.85 6.80
C LEU A 159 16.44 10.17 5.63
N SER A 160 17.34 9.23 5.36
CA SER A 160 18.06 9.11 4.09
C SER A 160 17.56 7.89 3.34
N ILE A 161 17.28 8.05 2.04
CA ILE A 161 16.73 7.01 1.18
C ILE A 161 17.68 6.78 0.01
N THR A 162 18.17 5.55 -0.12
CA THR A 162 18.95 5.12 -1.28
C THR A 162 18.01 4.50 -2.30
N ILE A 163 18.06 5.03 -3.52
CA ILE A 163 17.24 4.62 -4.65
C ILE A 163 18.09 4.16 -5.84
N ILE A 164 17.48 3.39 -6.73
CA ILE A 164 17.92 3.21 -8.10
C ILE A 164 17.02 4.05 -9.01
N ARG A 165 17.63 4.91 -9.81
CA ARG A 165 16.96 5.74 -10.83
C ARG A 165 17.72 5.63 -12.13
N ARG A 166 17.06 5.08 -13.17
CA ARG A 166 17.68 4.86 -14.50
C ARG A 166 19.00 4.07 -14.40
N GLY A 167 19.02 3.02 -13.58
CA GLY A 167 20.21 2.19 -13.33
C GLY A 167 21.28 2.81 -12.42
N GLN A 168 21.14 4.08 -12.02
CA GLN A 168 22.09 4.74 -11.13
C GLN A 168 21.62 4.70 -9.69
N ARG A 169 22.54 4.37 -8.78
CA ARG A 169 22.31 4.47 -7.34
C ARG A 169 22.47 5.91 -6.88
N LEU A 170 21.42 6.45 -6.24
CA LEU A 170 21.39 7.79 -5.68
C LEU A 170 20.96 7.72 -4.21
N THR A 171 21.52 8.57 -3.37
CA THR A 171 21.08 8.73 -1.98
C THR A 171 20.49 10.11 -1.80
N ILE A 172 19.24 10.15 -1.35
CA ILE A 172 18.51 11.38 -1.02
C ILE A 172 18.46 11.48 0.49
N SER A 173 19.19 12.45 1.05
CA SER A 173 19.28 12.68 2.50
C SER A 173 18.40 13.84 2.94
N GLY A 174 18.12 13.93 4.24
CA GLY A 174 17.38 15.06 4.82
C GLY A 174 15.88 15.03 4.58
N ILE A 175 15.30 13.85 4.35
CA ILE A 175 13.87 13.72 4.09
C ILE A 175 13.11 13.76 5.41
N ARG A 176 12.54 14.92 5.72
CA ARG A 176 11.76 15.13 6.94
C ARG A 176 10.36 14.53 6.82
N THR A 177 10.04 13.59 7.70
CA THR A 177 8.70 13.00 7.75
C THR A 177 7.69 13.98 8.36
N GLU A 178 6.47 13.95 7.86
CA GLU A 178 5.38 14.80 8.37
C GLU A 178 4.41 13.99 9.19
N LYS A 179 3.75 14.63 10.16
CA LYS A 179 2.67 13.98 10.90
C LYS A 179 1.37 14.09 10.10
N ALA A 180 0.72 12.96 9.88
CA ALA A 180 -0.60 12.89 9.24
C ALA A 180 -1.71 13.34 10.21
#